data_AF-A0A6A4Y2A8-F1
#
_entry.id   AF-A0A6A4Y2A8-F1
#
_cell.length_a   1.000
_cell.length_b   1.000
_cell.length_c   1.000
_cell.angle_alpha   90.00
_cell.angle_beta   90.00
_cell.angle_gamma   90.00
#
_symmetry.space_group_name_H-M   'P 1'
#
loop_
_entity.id
_entity.type
_entity.pdbx_description
1 polymer ?
#
loop_
_entity_poly.entity_id
_entity_poly.type
_entity_poly.pdbx_seq_one_letter_code
_entity_poly.pdbx_strand_id
1 'polypeptide(L)'
;MPVLFESLDISEHKFCATHGISRSTWYGWMQTSDKIKASKRNKKRPTLGGQGKKPIIPFTNELVSFMKDVRREEHILTSMHMVTFMKTYHREWLENYMADKGDPYKRLLELCQAFAHRHHFAQRVPCHSKMVQAELDGIRDDFAAKFWGKYGTYKLRDIINVDETAVYYDMPP
;
A
#
# COMPACT_ATOMS: atom_id res chain seq x y z
N MET A 1 20.17 6.47 -24.41
CA MET A 1 21.06 5.52 -25.11
C MET A 1 20.58 5.25 -26.54
N PRO A 2 19.36 4.74 -26.81
CA PRO A 2 18.88 4.59 -28.20
C PRO A 2 18.83 5.91 -28.99
N VAL A 3 18.32 6.98 -28.35
CA VAL A 3 18.26 8.33 -28.95
C VAL A 3 19.65 8.92 -29.23
N LEU A 4 20.66 8.57 -28.44
CA LEU A 4 22.04 9.03 -28.64
C LEU A 4 22.73 8.28 -29.78
N PHE A 5 22.39 7.01 -30.00
CA PHE A 5 22.90 6.23 -31.11
C PHE A 5 22.35 6.73 -32.45
N GLU A 6 21.05 7.04 -32.52
CA GLU A 6 20.42 7.55 -33.75
C GLU A 6 20.96 8.92 -34.20
N SER A 7 21.54 9.69 -33.28
CA SER A 7 22.22 10.96 -33.60
C SER A 7 23.69 10.80 -34.01
N LEU A 8 24.24 9.58 -33.94
CA LEU A 8 25.64 9.30 -34.25
C LEU A 8 25.70 8.41 -35.49
N ASP A 9 26.44 8.83 -36.51
CA ASP A 9 26.71 8.00 -37.69
C ASP A 9 27.82 6.98 -37.40
N ILE A 10 27.58 6.09 -36.44
CA ILE A 10 28.49 5.02 -36.06
C ILE A 10 27.77 3.68 -36.06
N SER A 11 28.49 2.62 -36.39
CA SER A 11 27.92 1.27 -36.36
C SER A 11 27.53 0.86 -34.93
N GLU A 12 26.48 0.04 -34.79
CA GLU A 12 26.04 -0.48 -33.49
C GLU A 12 27.19 -1.16 -32.73
N HIS A 13 28.06 -1.86 -33.46
CA HIS A 13 29.22 -2.54 -32.91
C HIS A 13 30.18 -1.54 -32.25
N LYS A 14 30.48 -0.43 -32.94
CA LYS A 14 31.34 0.64 -32.44
C LYS A 14 30.70 1.35 -31.25
N PHE A 15 29.41 1.65 -31.32
CA PHE A 15 28.66 2.25 -30.22
C PHE A 15 28.68 1.37 -28.95
N CYS A 16 28.39 0.07 -29.10
CA CYS A 16 28.40 -0.88 -27.98
C CYS A 16 29.78 -0.99 -27.33
N ALA A 17 30.83 -1.09 -28.14
CA ALA A 17 32.21 -1.18 -27.65
C ALA A 17 32.64 0.08 -26.89
N THR A 18 32.35 1.27 -27.43
CA THR A 18 32.70 2.55 -26.80
C THR A 18 31.96 2.78 -25.48
N HIS A 19 30.72 2.30 -25.36
CA HIS A 19 29.91 2.49 -24.16
C HIS A 19 29.90 1.29 -23.20
N GLY A 20 30.68 0.24 -23.47
CA GLY A 20 30.76 -0.95 -22.62
C GLY A 20 29.43 -1.73 -22.51
N ILE A 21 28.62 -1.71 -23.56
CA ILE A 21 27.29 -2.36 -23.59
C ILE A 21 27.41 -3.72 -24.26
N SER A 22 26.97 -4.78 -23.58
CA SER A 22 26.83 -6.11 -24.19
C SER A 22 25.87 -6.07 -25.37
N ARG A 23 26.19 -6.78 -26.47
CA ARG A 23 25.31 -6.88 -27.65
C ARG A 23 23.92 -7.40 -27.30
N SER A 24 23.79 -8.34 -26.36
CA SER A 24 22.48 -8.86 -25.94
C SER A 24 21.61 -7.78 -25.28
N THR A 25 22.22 -6.94 -24.45
CA THR A 25 21.55 -5.79 -23.82
C THR A 25 21.14 -4.76 -24.86
N TRP A 26 22.02 -4.47 -25.82
CA TRP A 26 21.74 -3.55 -26.92
C TRP A 26 20.54 -3.99 -27.75
N TYR A 27 20.49 -5.27 -28.15
CA TYR A 27 19.36 -5.81 -28.90
C TYR A 27 18.04 -5.74 -28.11
N GLY A 28 18.07 -6.05 -26.80
CA GLY A 28 16.88 -5.90 -25.95
C GLY A 28 16.38 -4.46 -25.84
N TRP A 29 17.29 -3.48 -25.81
CA TRP A 29 16.94 -2.06 -25.85
C TRP A 29 16.39 -1.63 -27.19
N MET A 30 16.93 -2.14 -28.31
CA MET A 30 16.39 -1.86 -29.64
C MET A 30 14.97 -2.43 -29.82
N GLN A 31 14.70 -3.65 -29.36
CA GLN A 31 13.36 -4.25 -29.38
C GLN A 31 12.31 -3.48 -28.56
N THR A 32 12.76 -2.73 -27.56
CA THR A 32 11.88 -1.90 -26.70
C THR A 32 12.11 -0.41 -26.90
N SER A 33 12.77 -0.01 -27.99
CA SER A 33 13.21 1.36 -28.25
C SER A 33 12.05 2.35 -28.21
N ASP A 34 10.92 2.02 -28.86
CA ASP A 34 9.73 2.88 -28.86
C ASP A 34 9.18 3.12 -27.45
N LYS A 35 9.18 2.09 -26.60
CA LYS A 35 8.74 2.20 -25.20
C LYS A 35 9.71 3.04 -24.37
N ILE A 36 11.01 2.91 -24.65
CA ILE A 36 12.06 3.71 -23.99
C ILE A 36 11.92 5.18 -24.39
N LYS A 37 11.69 5.47 -25.69
CA LYS A 37 11.53 6.83 -26.22
C LYS A 37 10.24 7.49 -25.76
N ALA A 38 9.13 6.75 -25.73
CA ALA A 38 7.83 7.27 -25.30
C ALA A 38 7.69 7.44 -23.79
N SER A 39 8.62 6.89 -22.99
CA SER A 39 8.57 6.96 -21.53
C SER A 39 8.80 8.38 -21.02
N LYS A 40 7.77 8.97 -20.41
CA LYS A 40 7.86 10.25 -19.66
C LYS A 40 8.36 10.09 -18.22
N ARG A 41 8.85 8.91 -17.84
CA ARG A 41 9.25 8.61 -16.46
C ARG A 41 10.57 9.29 -16.10
N ASN A 42 10.76 9.50 -14.79
CA ASN A 42 11.99 10.06 -14.25
C ASN A 42 13.20 9.22 -14.68
N LYS A 43 14.19 9.87 -15.30
CA LYS A 43 15.42 9.26 -15.83
C LYS A 43 16.28 8.57 -14.75
N LYS A 44 16.07 8.87 -13.47
CA LYS A 44 16.73 8.18 -12.34
C LYS A 44 16.19 6.77 -12.09
N ARG A 45 15.05 6.39 -12.68
CA ARG A 45 14.49 5.04 -12.50
C ARG A 45 15.16 4.08 -13.48
N PRO A 46 15.79 2.99 -13.01
CA PRO A 46 16.54 2.07 -13.86
C PRO A 46 15.64 1.22 -14.77
N THR A 47 14.32 1.23 -14.56
CA THR A 47 13.37 0.38 -15.28
C THR A 47 12.16 1.18 -15.79
N LEU A 48 11.56 0.72 -16.88
CA LEU A 48 10.30 1.25 -17.42
C LEU A 48 9.10 1.00 -16.48
N GLY A 49 9.33 0.30 -15.35
CA GLY A 49 8.36 -0.24 -14.40
C GLY A 49 7.27 -1.10 -15.03
N GLY A 50 6.32 -1.57 -14.22
CA GLY A 50 5.43 -2.67 -14.62
C GLY A 50 6.12 -4.05 -14.62
N GLN A 51 7.40 -4.10 -14.27
CA GLN A 51 8.18 -5.33 -14.03
C GLN A 51 7.93 -5.92 -12.63
N GLY A 52 6.97 -5.37 -11.88
CA GLY A 52 6.53 -5.94 -10.62
C GLY A 52 5.87 -7.29 -10.87
N LYS A 53 6.00 -8.21 -9.89
CA LYS A 53 5.29 -9.49 -9.91
C LYS A 53 3.79 -9.23 -10.11
N LYS A 54 3.19 -9.87 -11.11
CA LYS A 54 1.74 -9.81 -11.35
C LYS A 54 1.00 -10.17 -10.04
N PRO A 55 -0.11 -9.48 -9.70
CA PRO A 55 -0.85 -9.78 -8.49
C PRO A 55 -1.33 -11.24 -8.55
N ILE A 56 -0.95 -12.03 -7.54
CA ILE A 56 -1.35 -13.44 -7.42
C ILE A 56 -2.87 -13.54 -7.21
N ILE A 57 -3.44 -12.58 -6.48
CA ILE A 57 -4.85 -12.50 -6.14
C ILE A 57 -5.56 -11.61 -7.17
N PRO A 58 -6.42 -12.16 -8.06
CA PRO A 58 -7.07 -11.40 -9.12
C PRO A 58 -8.15 -10.45 -8.57
N PHE A 59 -8.78 -10.79 -7.44
CA PHE A 59 -9.85 -10.02 -6.77
C PHE A 59 -9.31 -9.07 -5.69
N THR A 60 -8.20 -8.37 -5.98
CA THR A 60 -7.52 -7.51 -5.01
C THR A 60 -8.43 -6.45 -4.40
N ASN A 61 -9.25 -5.77 -5.22
CA ASN A 61 -10.10 -4.68 -4.74
C ASN A 61 -11.21 -5.16 -3.81
N GLU A 62 -11.85 -6.29 -4.14
CA GLU A 62 -12.90 -6.88 -3.30
C GLU A 62 -12.35 -7.31 -1.94
N LEU A 63 -11.21 -8.00 -1.94
CA LEU A 63 -10.56 -8.44 -0.71
C LEU A 63 -10.14 -7.25 0.17
N VAL A 64 -9.62 -6.17 -0.43
CA VAL A 64 -9.30 -4.93 0.29
C VAL A 64 -10.54 -4.26 0.85
N SER A 65 -11.66 -4.24 0.12
CA SER A 65 -12.93 -3.70 0.63
C SER A 65 -13.38 -4.45 1.86
N PHE A 66 -13.48 -5.79 1.75
CA PHE A 66 -13.81 -6.66 2.87
C PHE A 66 -12.91 -6.42 4.09
N MET A 67 -11.58 -6.33 3.89
CA MET A 67 -10.64 -6.07 4.97
C MET A 67 -10.86 -4.70 5.65
N LYS A 68 -11.28 -3.68 4.89
CA LYS A 68 -11.63 -2.36 5.43
C LYS A 68 -12.93 -2.42 6.23
N ASP A 69 -13.91 -3.17 5.75
CA ASP A 69 -15.22 -3.30 6.39
C ASP A 69 -15.11 -4.01 7.74
N VAL A 70 -14.38 -5.13 7.79
CA VAL A 70 -14.06 -5.84 9.06
C VAL A 70 -13.41 -4.90 10.08
N ARG A 71 -12.51 -4.01 9.63
CA ARG A 71 -11.87 -3.04 10.52
C ARG A 71 -12.79 -1.89 10.93
N ARG A 72 -13.74 -1.49 10.07
CA ARG A 72 -14.71 -0.44 10.37
C ARG A 72 -15.69 -0.90 11.45
N GLU A 73 -16.01 -2.18 11.46
CA GLU A 73 -16.78 -2.86 12.50
C GLU A 73 -15.94 -3.18 13.76
N GLU A 74 -14.73 -2.61 13.87
CA GLU A 74 -13.80 -2.77 14.98
C GLU A 74 -13.35 -4.21 15.28
N HIS A 75 -13.51 -5.11 14.32
CA HIS A 75 -13.07 -6.48 14.46
C HIS A 75 -11.58 -6.65 14.15
N ILE A 76 -10.95 -7.61 14.84
CA ILE A 76 -9.57 -8.00 14.57
C ILE A 76 -9.52 -8.73 13.23
N LEU A 77 -8.97 -8.06 12.22
CA LEU A 77 -8.70 -8.69 10.94
C LEU A 77 -7.55 -9.70 11.06
N THR A 78 -7.82 -10.95 10.74
CA THR A 78 -6.83 -12.04 10.71
C THR A 78 -6.74 -12.66 9.32
N SER A 79 -5.66 -13.40 9.04
CA SER A 79 -5.54 -14.18 7.80
C SER A 79 -6.70 -15.18 7.62
N MET A 80 -7.28 -15.69 8.72
CA MET A 80 -8.45 -16.57 8.65
C MET A 80 -9.67 -15.88 8.06
N HIS A 81 -9.93 -14.61 8.38
CA HIS A 81 -11.03 -13.86 7.77
C HIS A 81 -10.87 -13.76 6.25
N MET A 82 -9.64 -13.51 5.79
CA MET A 82 -9.33 -13.47 4.35
C MET A 82 -9.51 -14.84 3.70
N VAL A 83 -9.10 -15.93 4.37
CA VAL A 83 -9.32 -17.30 3.89
C VAL A 83 -10.80 -17.63 3.80
N THR A 84 -11.60 -17.28 4.81
CA THR A 84 -13.06 -17.46 4.79
C THR A 84 -13.70 -16.69 3.65
N PHE A 85 -13.31 -15.43 3.44
CA PHE A 85 -13.76 -14.65 2.28
C PHE A 85 -13.45 -15.36 0.95
N MET A 86 -12.24 -15.88 0.79
CA MET A 86 -11.86 -16.63 -0.42
C MET A 86 -12.65 -17.93 -0.57
N LYS A 87 -12.90 -18.66 0.52
CA LYS A 87 -13.73 -19.87 0.50
C LYS A 87 -15.17 -19.58 0.07
N THR A 88 -15.73 -18.46 0.52
CA THR A 88 -17.13 -18.09 0.25
C THR A 88 -17.30 -17.54 -1.16
N TYR A 89 -16.42 -16.66 -1.62
CA TYR A 89 -16.63 -15.88 -2.86
C TYR A 89 -15.70 -16.28 -4.01
N HIS A 90 -14.56 -16.91 -3.73
CA HIS A 90 -13.50 -17.20 -4.70
C HIS A 90 -12.99 -18.65 -4.60
N ARG A 91 -13.92 -19.59 -4.37
CA ARG A 91 -13.61 -21.00 -4.06
C ARG A 91 -12.79 -21.70 -5.14
N GLU A 92 -13.18 -21.54 -6.40
CA GLU A 92 -12.49 -22.15 -7.54
C GLU A 92 -11.03 -21.66 -7.64
N TRP A 93 -10.82 -20.36 -7.46
CA TRP A 93 -9.46 -19.80 -7.45
C TRP A 93 -8.64 -20.34 -6.27
N LEU A 94 -9.26 -20.48 -5.10
CA LEU A 94 -8.60 -21.02 -3.91
C LEU A 94 -8.19 -22.49 -4.12
N GLU A 95 -9.08 -23.31 -4.65
CA GLU A 95 -8.84 -24.73 -4.97
C GLU A 95 -7.68 -24.86 -5.97
N ASN A 96 -7.71 -24.09 -7.06
CA ASN A 96 -6.64 -24.06 -8.06
C ASN A 96 -5.30 -23.58 -7.48
N TYR A 97 -5.31 -22.58 -6.61
CA TYR A 97 -4.09 -22.10 -5.96
C TYR A 97 -3.47 -23.16 -5.05
N MET A 98 -4.30 -23.97 -4.38
CA MET A 98 -3.88 -24.98 -3.42
C MET A 98 -3.40 -26.28 -4.08
N ALA A 99 -3.91 -26.63 -5.27
CA ALA A 99 -3.66 -27.91 -5.94
C ALA A 99 -2.17 -28.27 -6.12
N ASP A 100 -1.33 -27.29 -6.45
CA ASP A 100 0.09 -27.52 -6.78
C ASP A 100 1.06 -27.23 -5.61
N LYS A 101 0.55 -27.08 -4.38
CA LYS A 101 1.38 -26.69 -3.22
C LYS A 101 1.67 -27.89 -2.34
N GLY A 102 2.94 -28.08 -1.96
CA GLY A 102 3.33 -29.12 -1.00
C GLY A 102 2.76 -28.91 0.41
N ASP A 103 2.60 -27.64 0.83
CA ASP A 103 1.88 -27.26 2.06
C ASP A 103 0.87 -26.15 1.72
N PRO A 104 -0.32 -26.51 1.21
CA PRO A 104 -1.28 -25.55 0.69
C PRO A 104 -1.74 -24.52 1.72
N TYR A 105 -1.95 -24.96 2.97
CA TYR A 105 -2.49 -24.11 4.01
C TYR A 105 -1.47 -23.09 4.50
N LYS A 106 -0.22 -23.51 4.76
CA LYS A 106 0.85 -22.57 5.13
C LYS A 106 1.11 -21.54 4.03
N ARG A 107 1.16 -21.97 2.76
CA ARG A 107 1.36 -21.07 1.61
C ARG A 107 0.21 -20.09 1.42
N LEU A 108 -1.01 -20.49 1.77
CA LEU A 108 -2.16 -19.60 1.75
C LEU A 108 -2.06 -18.55 2.86
N LEU A 109 -1.71 -18.95 4.08
CA LEU A 109 -1.52 -18.02 5.20
C LEU A 109 -0.42 -16.99 4.89
N GLU A 110 0.74 -17.44 4.40
CA GLU A 110 1.83 -16.56 3.96
C GLU A 110 1.37 -15.57 2.88
N LEU A 111 0.54 -16.03 1.92
CA LEU A 111 -0.02 -15.17 0.88
C LEU A 111 -0.94 -14.10 1.48
N CYS A 112 -1.84 -14.48 2.39
CA CYS A 112 -2.75 -13.55 3.08
C CYS A 112 -1.96 -12.51 3.91
N GLN A 113 -0.94 -12.94 4.65
CA GLN A 113 -0.09 -12.04 5.44
C GLN A 113 0.67 -11.05 4.54
N ALA A 114 1.30 -11.55 3.47
CA ALA A 114 2.00 -10.70 2.51
C ALA A 114 1.05 -9.75 1.76
N PHE A 115 -0.19 -10.14 1.53
CA PHE A 115 -1.22 -9.28 0.96
C PHE A 115 -1.61 -8.18 1.96
N ALA A 116 -1.94 -8.55 3.19
CA ALA A 116 -2.29 -7.59 4.24
C ALA A 116 -1.19 -6.55 4.45
N HIS A 117 0.06 -6.98 4.55
CA HIS A 117 1.21 -6.08 4.71
C HIS A 117 1.34 -5.11 3.52
N ARG A 118 1.22 -5.60 2.28
CA ARG A 118 1.27 -4.76 1.06
C ARG A 118 0.18 -3.71 0.99
N HIS A 119 -0.97 -3.97 1.62
CA HIS A 119 -2.10 -3.03 1.68
C HIS A 119 -2.13 -2.22 2.99
N HIS A 120 -1.01 -2.15 3.72
CA HIS A 120 -0.86 -1.39 4.97
C HIS A 120 -1.76 -1.88 6.12
N PHE A 121 -2.17 -3.14 6.10
CA PHE A 121 -2.80 -3.81 7.23
C PHE A 121 -1.72 -4.41 8.12
N ALA A 122 -1.23 -3.61 9.06
CA ALA A 122 -0.35 -4.08 10.14
C ALA A 122 -1.17 -4.56 11.34
N GLN A 123 -0.61 -5.49 12.10
CA GLN A 123 -1.13 -5.85 13.42
C GLN A 123 -1.13 -4.59 14.31
N ARG A 124 -2.24 -4.34 15.01
CA ARG A 124 -2.31 -3.33 16.06
C ARG A 124 -2.27 -4.04 17.40
N VAL A 125 -1.44 -3.56 18.31
CA VAL A 125 -1.44 -4.04 19.70
C VAL A 125 -2.72 -3.51 20.36
N PRO A 126 -3.59 -4.38 20.91
CA PRO A 126 -4.69 -3.94 21.74
C PRO A 126 -4.14 -3.08 22.87
N CYS A 127 -4.61 -1.85 22.97
CA CYS A 127 -4.26 -0.98 24.08
C CYS A 127 -5.47 -0.94 25.00
N HIS A 128 -5.31 -1.36 26.25
CA HIS A 128 -6.40 -1.46 27.24
C HIS A 128 -7.13 -0.13 27.48
N SER A 129 -6.53 1.00 27.11
CA SER A 129 -7.12 2.34 27.22
C SER A 129 -7.98 2.77 26.02
N LYS A 130 -8.09 1.96 24.97
CA LYS A 130 -8.87 2.33 23.77
C LYS A 130 -10.32 1.88 23.91
N MET A 131 -11.21 2.86 24.05
CA MET A 131 -12.67 2.69 23.97
C MET A 131 -13.12 2.47 22.53
N VAL A 132 -14.30 1.87 22.36
CA VAL A 132 -14.95 1.67 21.06
C VAL A 132 -15.34 3.04 20.47
N GLN A 133 -15.26 3.20 19.15
CA GLN A 133 -15.55 4.45 18.47
C GLN A 133 -16.94 5.00 18.81
N ALA A 134 -17.95 4.13 18.91
CA ALA A 134 -19.31 4.54 19.27
C ALA A 134 -19.38 5.14 20.69
N GLU A 135 -18.59 4.62 21.63
CA GLU A 135 -18.52 5.16 23.00
C GLU A 135 -17.79 6.51 23.02
N LEU A 136 -16.70 6.64 22.24
CA LEU A 136 -15.98 7.90 22.08
C LEU A 136 -16.86 8.99 21.45
N ASP A 137 -17.64 8.64 20.43
CA ASP A 137 -18.59 9.54 19.80
C ASP A 137 -19.68 9.95 20.79
N GLY A 138 -20.21 9.02 21.59
CA GLY A 138 -21.15 9.33 22.66
C GLY A 138 -20.58 10.30 23.70
N ILE A 139 -19.37 10.05 24.20
CA ILE A 139 -18.69 10.95 25.16
C ILE A 139 -18.48 12.34 24.55
N ARG A 140 -18.03 12.40 23.29
CA ARG A 140 -17.81 13.66 22.58
C ARG A 140 -19.12 14.45 22.44
N ASP A 141 -20.19 13.79 22.03
CA ASP A 141 -21.48 14.43 21.76
C ASP A 141 -22.15 14.89 23.08
N ASP A 142 -22.06 14.09 24.14
CA ASP A 142 -22.50 14.47 25.51
C ASP A 142 -21.72 15.67 26.05
N PHE A 143 -20.40 15.67 25.88
CA PHE A 143 -19.56 16.80 26.26
C PHE A 143 -19.94 18.06 25.48
N ALA A 144 -20.09 17.94 24.15
CA ALA A 144 -20.46 19.06 23.29
C ALA A 144 -21.83 19.64 23.68
N ALA A 145 -22.82 18.78 23.96
CA ALA A 145 -24.14 19.21 24.40
C ALA A 145 -24.07 20.00 25.72
N LYS A 146 -23.34 19.51 26.72
CA LYS A 146 -23.15 20.19 28.02
C LYS A 146 -22.38 21.51 27.86
N PHE A 147 -21.32 21.49 27.07
CA PHE A 147 -20.49 22.67 26.82
C PHE A 147 -21.28 23.78 26.14
N TRP A 148 -21.93 23.48 25.01
CA TRP A 148 -22.70 24.46 24.26
C TRP A 148 -23.99 24.87 24.97
N GLY A 149 -24.59 24.00 25.78
CA GLY A 149 -25.70 24.37 26.66
C GLY A 149 -25.31 25.43 27.68
N LYS A 150 -24.07 25.38 28.21
CA LYS A 150 -23.59 26.33 29.22
C LYS A 150 -22.97 27.60 28.62
N TYR A 151 -22.20 27.47 27.55
CA TYR A 151 -21.37 28.54 26.99
C TYR A 151 -21.81 29.02 25.60
N GLY A 152 -22.87 28.45 25.00
CA GLY A 152 -23.30 28.79 23.64
C GLY A 152 -23.79 30.22 23.44
N THR A 153 -24.09 30.95 24.52
CA THR A 153 -24.47 32.38 24.48
C THR A 153 -23.26 33.32 24.49
N TYR A 154 -22.06 32.82 24.80
CA TYR A 154 -20.83 33.61 24.78
C TYR A 154 -20.37 33.82 23.34
N LYS A 155 -19.70 34.94 23.06
CA LYS A 155 -19.09 35.14 21.74
C LYS A 155 -17.92 34.19 21.61
N LEU A 156 -17.74 33.61 20.43
CA LEU A 156 -16.64 32.66 20.16
C LEU A 156 -15.25 33.22 20.52
N ARG A 157 -15.03 34.52 20.36
CA ARG A 157 -13.76 35.20 20.72
C ARG A 157 -13.46 35.18 22.23
N ASP A 158 -14.48 34.99 23.06
CA ASP A 158 -14.38 34.96 24.52
C ASP A 158 -14.23 33.50 25.04
N ILE A 159 -14.26 32.51 24.14
CA ILE A 159 -14.05 31.08 24.44
C ILE A 159 -12.62 30.72 24.03
N ILE A 160 -11.76 30.49 25.02
CA ILE A 160 -10.37 30.10 24.82
C ILE A 160 -10.20 28.60 25.03
N ASN A 161 -9.48 27.94 24.11
CA ASN A 161 -9.01 26.57 24.33
C ASN A 161 -7.73 26.62 25.17
N VAL A 162 -7.69 25.82 26.24
CA VAL A 162 -6.50 25.67 27.08
C VAL A 162 -6.17 24.18 27.12
N ASP A 163 -5.05 23.81 26.51
CA ASP A 163 -4.49 22.47 26.56
C ASP A 163 -3.01 22.52 26.90
N GLU A 164 -2.53 21.51 27.62
CA GLU A 164 -1.11 21.35 27.91
C GLU A 164 -0.45 20.60 26.75
N THR A 165 0.32 21.32 25.92
CA THR A 165 1.22 20.69 24.94
C THR A 165 2.55 20.37 25.61
N ALA A 166 2.85 19.09 25.83
CA ALA A 166 4.13 18.66 26.37
C ALA A 166 5.27 19.01 25.41
N VAL A 167 6.28 19.75 25.90
CA VAL A 167 7.52 20.04 25.17
C VAL A 167 8.57 19.01 25.59
N TYR A 168 8.92 18.10 24.68
CA TYR A 168 9.98 17.12 24.90
C TYR A 168 11.34 17.72 24.56
N TYR A 169 12.21 17.89 25.55
CA TYR A 169 13.56 18.45 25.42
C TYR A 169 14.65 17.39 25.16
N ASP A 170 14.32 16.25 24.53
CA ASP A 170 15.27 15.20 24.17
C ASP A 170 15.87 15.39 22.76
N MET A 171 16.39 16.59 22.47
CA MET A 171 17.25 16.83 21.30
C MET A 171 18.67 17.15 21.77
N PRO A 172 19.69 16.35 21.42
CA PRO A 172 21.06 16.71 21.69
C PRO A 172 21.49 17.89 20.78
N PRO A 173 22.45 18.72 21.23
CA PRO A 173 22.96 19.88 20.49
C PRO A 173 23.72 19.51 19.21
#